data_AF-A0AAP0IL23-F1
#
_entry.id   AF-A0AAP0IL23-F1
#
_cell.length_a   1.000
_cell.length_b   1.000
_cell.length_c   1.000
_cell.angle_alpha   90.00
_cell.angle_beta   90.00
_cell.angle_gamma   90.00
#
_symmetry.space_group_name_H-M   'P 1'
#
loop_
_entity.id
_entity.type
_entity.pdbx_description
1 polymer ?
#
loop_
_entity_poly.entity_id
_entity_poly.type
_entity_poly.pdbx_seq_one_letter_code
_entity_poly.pdbx_strand_id
1 'polypeptide(L)'
;MVVLWHSIIFVAPPALVGFFPALAGILKAQSKEAKAEALEQVKAVLELLEEALKDCGKGGAFCGGERIGYVDIAFGSYGGWVSVVESMGEVKLLDEERSLGLVGWAERFCSHEAVKDVMPEMEKLIKFANK
;
A
#
# COMPACT_ATOMS: atom_id res chain seq x y z
N MET A 1 -0.02 14.95 -14.44
CA MET A 1 0.60 14.21 -13.31
C MET A 1 0.41 12.69 -13.33
N VAL A 2 -0.41 12.10 -14.23
CA VAL A 2 -0.55 10.63 -14.36
C VAL A 2 0.60 9.98 -15.15
N VAL A 3 1.30 10.77 -15.98
CA VAL A 3 2.35 10.29 -16.89
C VAL A 3 3.68 9.95 -16.21
N LEU A 4 3.89 10.39 -14.96
CA LEU A 4 5.10 10.06 -14.19
C LEU A 4 4.95 8.77 -13.38
N TRP A 5 3.74 8.23 -13.22
CA TRP A 5 3.49 7.01 -12.41
C TRP A 5 3.85 5.72 -13.16
N HIS A 6 3.80 5.72 -14.50
CA HIS A 6 4.21 4.56 -15.30
C HIS A 6 5.72 4.29 -15.20
N SER A 7 6.53 5.31 -14.91
CA SER A 7 7.98 5.19 -14.81
C SER A 7 8.45 4.56 -13.49
N ILE A 8 7.65 4.63 -12.42
CA ILE A 8 7.98 4.03 -11.12
C ILE A 8 7.77 2.51 -11.13
N ILE A 9 6.81 2.02 -11.93
CA ILE A 9 6.50 0.58 -12.08
C ILE A 9 7.73 -0.21 -12.59
N PHE A 10 8.61 0.42 -13.37
CA PHE A 10 9.80 -0.24 -13.93
C PHE A 10 10.92 -0.50 -12.92
N VAL A 11 10.87 0.10 -11.72
CA VAL A 11 11.90 -0.03 -10.67
C VAL A 11 11.35 -0.74 -9.42
N ALA A 12 10.07 -1.14 -9.43
CA ALA A 12 9.45 -1.85 -8.32
C ALA A 12 9.75 -3.36 -8.41
N PRO A 13 10.01 -4.04 -7.28
CA PRO A 13 10.07 -5.50 -7.22
C PRO A 13 8.87 -6.13 -7.95
N PRO A 14 9.03 -7.27 -8.66
CA PRO A 14 7.95 -7.89 -9.45
C PRO A 14 6.65 -8.11 -8.66
N ALA A 15 6.73 -8.32 -7.36
CA ALA A 15 5.58 -8.45 -6.47
C ALA A 15 4.74 -7.17 -6.35
N LEU A 16 5.34 -5.98 -6.45
CA LEU A 16 4.63 -4.70 -6.42
C LEU A 16 3.97 -4.37 -7.78
N VAL A 17 4.39 -5.01 -8.87
CA VAL A 17 3.81 -4.79 -10.21
C VAL A 17 2.36 -5.28 -10.28
N GLY A 18 2.02 -6.37 -9.57
CA GLY A 18 0.67 -6.92 -9.50
C GLY A 18 -0.23 -6.30 -8.43
N PHE A 19 0.35 -5.62 -7.43
CA PHE A 19 -0.37 -5.08 -6.29
C PHE A 19 -1.39 -4.01 -6.66
N PHE A 20 -1.01 -3.06 -7.52
CA PHE A 20 -1.89 -1.94 -7.89
C PHE A 20 -3.05 -2.35 -8.82
N PRO A 21 -2.83 -3.18 -9.85
CA PRO A 21 -3.93 -3.78 -10.59
C PRO A 21 -4.89 -4.57 -9.68
N ALA A 22 -4.36 -5.33 -8.71
CA ALA A 22 -5.18 -6.11 -7.78
C ALA A 22 -6.00 -5.22 -6.82
N LEU A 23 -5.42 -4.15 -6.26
CA LEU A 23 -6.15 -3.13 -5.48
C LEU A 23 -7.32 -2.53 -6.26
N ALA A 24 -7.08 -2.15 -7.52
CA ALA A 24 -8.15 -1.67 -8.40
C ALA A 24 -9.17 -2.76 -8.75
N GLY A 25 -8.72 -4.01 -8.86
CA GLY A 25 -9.55 -5.19 -9.12
C GLY A 25 -10.59 -5.43 -8.03
N ILE A 26 -10.27 -5.16 -6.75
CA ILE A 26 -11.21 -5.29 -5.63
C ILE A 26 -12.45 -4.39 -5.84
N LEU A 27 -12.25 -3.17 -6.34
CA LEU A 27 -13.34 -2.21 -6.58
C LEU A 27 -14.07 -2.44 -7.91
N LYS A 28 -13.36 -2.95 -8.92
CA LYS A 28 -13.88 -3.09 -10.30
C LYS A 28 -14.42 -4.49 -10.63
N ALA A 29 -14.28 -5.46 -9.73
CA ALA A 29 -14.70 -6.83 -9.96
C ALA A 29 -16.20 -6.92 -10.28
N GLN A 30 -16.54 -7.66 -11.34
CA GLN A 30 -17.93 -7.89 -11.76
C GLN A 30 -18.54 -9.14 -11.13
N SER A 31 -17.73 -9.96 -10.43
CA SER A 31 -18.16 -11.16 -9.74
C SER A 31 -17.50 -11.28 -8.37
N LYS A 32 -18.08 -12.12 -7.50
CA LYS A 32 -17.51 -12.39 -6.17
C LYS A 32 -16.18 -13.13 -6.28
N GLU A 33 -16.06 -14.02 -7.26
CA GLU A 33 -14.86 -14.81 -7.53
C GLU A 33 -13.70 -13.90 -7.96
N ALA A 34 -13.94 -12.95 -8.87
CA ALA A 34 -12.92 -12.00 -9.31
C ALA A 34 -12.48 -11.06 -8.17
N LYS A 35 -13.43 -10.66 -7.30
CA LYS A 35 -13.12 -9.86 -6.10
C LYS A 35 -12.26 -10.65 -5.12
N ALA A 36 -12.56 -11.94 -4.93
CA ALA A 36 -11.80 -12.82 -4.04
C ALA A 36 -10.37 -13.06 -4.55
N GLU A 37 -10.19 -13.29 -5.86
CA GLU A 37 -8.86 -13.45 -6.47
C GLU A 37 -8.01 -12.18 -6.30
N ALA A 38 -8.59 -11.01 -6.58
CA ALA A 38 -7.91 -9.73 -6.38
C ALA A 38 -7.54 -9.52 -4.90
N LEU A 39 -8.42 -9.90 -3.97
CA LEU A 39 -8.15 -9.82 -2.53
C LEU A 39 -7.00 -10.75 -2.10
N GLU A 40 -6.94 -11.98 -2.61
CA GLU A 40 -5.83 -12.90 -2.33
C GLU A 40 -4.50 -12.37 -2.88
N GLN A 41 -4.49 -11.83 -4.11
CA GLN A 41 -3.29 -11.23 -4.68
C GLN A 41 -2.78 -10.05 -3.83
N VAL A 42 -3.67 -9.16 -3.39
CA VAL A 42 -3.31 -8.05 -2.50
C VAL A 42 -2.76 -8.57 -1.17
N LYS A 43 -3.40 -9.56 -0.55
CA LYS A 43 -2.94 -10.16 0.71
C LYS A 43 -1.57 -10.81 0.59
N ALA A 44 -1.31 -11.57 -0.47
CA ALA A 44 -0.01 -12.19 -0.72
C ALA A 44 1.12 -11.15 -0.83
N VAL A 45 0.86 -9.99 -1.46
CA VAL A 45 1.85 -8.92 -1.52
C VAL A 45 2.04 -8.25 -0.16
N LEU A 46 0.98 -8.04 0.62
CA LEU A 46 1.09 -7.50 1.98
C LEU A 46 1.89 -8.44 2.90
N GLU A 47 1.68 -9.76 2.80
CA GLU A 47 2.48 -10.74 3.55
C GLU A 47 3.97 -10.67 3.16
N LEU A 48 4.28 -10.57 1.86
CA LEU A 48 5.66 -10.38 1.40
C LEU A 48 6.28 -9.06 1.90
N LEU A 49 5.49 -7.98 1.97
CA LEU A 49 5.96 -6.70 2.48
C LEU A 49 6.19 -6.71 3.99
N GLU A 50 5.35 -7.42 4.74
CA GLU A 50 5.54 -7.64 6.18
C GLU A 50 6.84 -8.40 6.46
N GLU A 51 7.15 -9.43 5.67
CA GLU A 51 8.42 -10.16 5.74
C GLU A 51 9.60 -9.26 5.33
N ALA A 52 9.47 -8.54 4.22
CA ALA A 52 10.49 -7.62 3.76
C ALA A 52 10.80 -6.55 4.81
N LEU A 53 9.79 -5.99 5.49
CA LEU A 53 9.95 -5.02 6.57
C LEU A 53 10.78 -5.57 7.74
N LYS A 54 10.57 -6.83 8.12
CA LYS A 54 11.34 -7.50 9.17
C LYS A 54 12.81 -7.65 8.77
N ASP A 55 13.07 -8.02 7.52
CA ASP A 55 14.42 -8.27 7.01
C ASP A 55 15.20 -6.98 6.72
N CYS A 56 14.54 -5.98 6.11
CA CYS A 56 15.18 -4.72 5.69
C CYS A 56 15.39 -3.75 6.86
N GLY A 57 14.56 -3.83 7.92
CA GLY A 57 14.56 -2.86 9.01
C GLY A 57 15.87 -2.82 9.79
N LYS A 58 16.62 -3.93 9.86
CA LYS A 58 17.88 -4.04 10.61
C LYS A 58 17.79 -3.50 12.05
N GLY A 59 16.61 -3.61 12.67
CA GLY A 59 16.31 -3.07 14.00
C GLY A 59 15.76 -1.64 14.04
N GLY A 60 15.69 -0.95 12.90
CA GLY A 60 15.09 0.37 12.75
C GLY A 60 13.62 0.36 12.35
N ALA A 61 13.02 1.55 12.34
CA ALA A 61 11.58 1.77 12.13
C ALA A 61 11.10 1.63 10.67
N PHE A 62 12.02 1.68 9.70
CA PHE A 62 11.78 1.72 8.26
C PHE A 62 12.69 0.72 7.53
N CYS A 63 12.40 0.41 6.26
CA CYS A 63 13.32 -0.37 5.42
C CYS A 63 14.66 0.32 5.18
N GLY A 64 14.73 1.64 5.30
CA GLY A 64 15.99 2.38 5.36
C GLY A 64 16.72 2.33 6.71
N GLY A 65 16.25 1.51 7.67
CA GLY A 65 16.70 1.48 9.05
C GLY A 65 16.06 2.59 9.88
N GLU A 66 16.86 3.53 10.38
CA GLU A 66 16.39 4.67 11.19
C GLU A 66 15.71 5.78 10.37
N ARG A 67 15.80 5.73 9.04
CA ARG A 67 15.26 6.75 8.14
C ARG A 67 14.41 6.11 7.05
N ILE A 68 13.46 6.88 6.51
CA ILE A 68 12.70 6.51 5.32
C ILE A 68 13.67 6.20 4.17
N GLY A 69 13.60 4.98 3.65
CA GLY A 69 14.35 4.50 2.51
C GLY A 69 13.51 4.44 1.24
N TYR A 70 14.12 3.96 0.16
CA TYR A 70 13.47 3.86 -1.15
C TYR A 70 12.22 2.96 -1.13
N VAL A 71 12.30 1.80 -0.48
CA VAL A 71 11.17 0.87 -0.37
C VAL A 71 10.01 1.51 0.40
N ASP A 72 10.33 2.25 1.47
CA ASP A 72 9.33 2.96 2.26
C ASP A 72 8.59 4.03 1.43
N ILE A 73 9.32 4.79 0.61
CA ILE A 73 8.72 5.78 -0.30
C ILE A 73 7.87 5.11 -1.38
N ALA A 74 8.42 4.06 -2.01
CA ALA A 74 7.73 3.34 -3.08
C ALA A 74 6.40 2.77 -2.57
N PHE A 75 6.40 2.08 -1.43
CA PHE A 75 5.18 1.52 -0.85
C PHE A 75 4.27 2.60 -0.25
N GLY A 76 4.84 3.54 0.52
CA GLY A 76 4.10 4.60 1.19
C GLY A 76 3.40 5.59 0.26
N SER A 77 3.93 5.80 -0.95
CA SER A 77 3.25 6.60 -1.99
C SER A 77 1.86 6.06 -2.38
N TYR A 78 1.58 4.79 -2.06
CA TYR A 78 0.29 4.15 -2.29
C TYR A 78 -0.50 3.88 -1.01
N GLY A 79 0.02 4.24 0.17
CA GLY A 79 -0.64 3.97 1.45
C GLY A 79 -2.07 4.53 1.50
N GLY A 80 -2.30 5.73 0.97
CA GLY A 80 -3.64 6.32 0.91
C GLY A 80 -4.64 5.51 0.06
N TRP A 81 -4.19 4.78 -0.96
CA TRP A 81 -5.06 3.96 -1.80
C TRP A 81 -5.52 2.66 -1.11
N VAL A 82 -4.72 2.12 -0.19
CA VAL A 82 -5.12 0.95 0.61
C VAL A 82 -6.37 1.29 1.44
N SER A 83 -6.35 2.42 2.16
CA SER A 83 -7.50 2.85 2.97
C SER A 83 -8.74 3.17 2.13
N VAL A 84 -8.55 3.70 0.91
CA VAL A 84 -9.65 3.93 -0.04
C VAL A 84 -10.29 2.61 -0.45
N VAL A 85 -9.49 1.59 -0.77
CA VAL A 85 -9.99 0.27 -1.15
C VAL A 85 -10.65 -0.44 0.02
N GLU A 86 -10.13 -0.31 1.24
CA GLU A 86 -10.78 -0.85 2.44
C GLU A 86 -12.17 -0.24 2.65
N SER A 87 -12.26 1.09 2.52
CA SER A 87 -13.53 1.83 2.67
C SER A 87 -14.53 1.54 1.55
N MET A 88 -14.13 1.68 0.28
CA MET A 88 -15.03 1.51 -0.87
C MET A 88 -15.33 0.05 -1.19
N GLY A 89 -14.37 -0.84 -0.92
CA GLY A 89 -14.48 -2.26 -1.18
C GLY A 89 -15.14 -3.03 -0.04
N GLU A 90 -15.36 -2.40 1.12
CA GLU A 90 -15.85 -3.05 2.34
C GLU A 90 -15.02 -4.30 2.69
N VAL A 91 -13.69 -4.17 2.60
CA VAL A 91 -12.73 -5.23 2.91
C VAL A 91 -11.73 -4.72 3.95
N LYS A 92 -11.18 -5.63 4.75
CA LYS A 92 -10.04 -5.33 5.61
C LYS A 92 -8.79 -5.91 4.96
N LEU A 93 -7.81 -5.06 4.65
CA LEU A 93 -6.56 -5.43 3.98
C LEU A 93 -5.41 -5.48 4.98
N LEU A 94 -5.29 -4.47 5.84
CA LEU A 94 -4.34 -4.46 6.94
C LEU A 94 -5.03 -5.01 8.19
N ASP A 95 -4.65 -6.23 8.56
CA ASP A 95 -5.16 -6.88 9.77
C ASP A 95 -4.11 -6.88 10.86
N GLU A 96 -4.48 -6.41 12.05
CA GLU A 96 -3.60 -6.37 13.21
C GLU A 96 -3.16 -7.78 13.67
N GLU A 97 -3.80 -8.86 13.23
CA GLU A 97 -3.30 -10.21 13.56
C GLU A 97 -2.18 -10.68 12.61
N ARG A 98 -2.13 -10.15 11.38
CA ARG A 98 -1.23 -10.63 10.31
C ARG A 98 -0.20 -9.60 9.86
N SER A 99 -0.46 -8.32 10.10
CA SER A 99 0.26 -7.18 9.51
C SER A 99 0.68 -6.16 10.57
N LEU A 100 1.01 -6.61 11.79
CA LEU A 100 1.41 -5.72 12.90
C LEU A 100 2.59 -4.81 12.54
N GLY A 101 3.59 -5.35 11.82
CA GLY A 101 4.75 -4.58 11.39
C GLY A 101 4.36 -3.47 10.40
N LEU A 102 3.56 -3.83 9.40
CA LEU A 102 3.02 -2.89 8.39
C LEU A 102 2.13 -1.82 8.99
N VAL A 103 1.26 -2.15 9.96
CA VAL A 103 0.39 -1.19 10.64
C VAL A 103 1.25 -0.16 11.37
N GLY A 104 2.17 -0.60 12.23
CA GLY A 104 3.06 0.31 12.95
C GLY A 104 4.00 1.09 12.02
N TRP A 105 4.45 0.47 10.92
CA TRP A 105 5.23 1.15 9.89
C TRP A 105 4.41 2.26 9.21
N ALA A 106 3.15 1.99 8.85
CA ALA A 106 2.28 2.94 8.15
C ALA A 106 1.98 4.16 9.02
N GLU A 107 1.72 3.95 10.31
CA GLU A 107 1.54 5.04 11.28
C GLU A 107 2.79 5.92 11.38
N ARG A 108 3.98 5.32 11.49
CA ARG A 108 5.26 6.03 11.55
C ARG A 108 5.57 6.76 10.25
N PHE A 109 5.29 6.14 9.11
CA PHE A 109 5.51 6.72 7.78
C PHE A 109 4.61 7.95 7.58
N CYS A 110 3.30 7.82 7.84
CA CYS A 110 2.35 8.93 7.70
C CYS A 110 2.61 10.08 8.69
N SER A 111 3.14 9.78 9.88
CA SER A 111 3.48 10.78 10.89
C SER A 111 4.83 11.45 10.66
N HIS A 112 5.64 10.96 9.73
CA HIS A 112 6.97 11.51 9.47
C HIS A 112 6.88 12.92 8.88
N GLU A 113 7.76 13.83 9.32
CA GLU A 113 7.76 15.26 8.92
C GLU A 113 7.75 15.46 7.39
N ALA A 114 8.45 14.60 6.65
CA ALA A 114 8.51 14.66 5.18
C ALA A 114 7.23 14.14 4.47
N VAL A 115 6.31 13.48 5.18
CA VAL A 115 5.15 12.78 4.61
C VAL A 115 3.83 13.39 5.06
N LYS A 116 3.72 13.79 6.34
CA LYS A 116 2.47 14.21 6.96
C LYS A 116 1.69 15.29 6.20
N ASP A 117 2.40 16.22 5.55
CA ASP A 117 1.80 17.36 4.84
C ASP A 117 1.56 17.07 3.34
N VAL A 118 2.12 15.99 2.80
CA VAL A 118 2.00 15.61 1.38
C VAL A 118 1.11 14.40 1.16
N MET A 119 0.83 13.61 2.20
CA MET A 119 -0.09 12.48 2.13
C MET A 119 -1.53 13.00 1.92
N PRO A 120 -2.20 12.64 0.81
CA PRO A 120 -3.55 13.11 0.56
C PRO A 120 -4.55 12.51 1.55
N GLU A 121 -5.46 13.36 2.04
CA GLU A 121 -6.58 12.93 2.87
C GLU A 121 -7.45 11.88 2.17
N MET A 122 -7.87 10.86 2.90
CA MET A 122 -8.67 9.75 2.40
C MET A 122 -9.93 10.22 1.66
N GLU A 123 -10.64 11.21 2.18
CA GLU A 123 -11.85 11.75 1.56
C GLU A 123 -11.58 12.35 0.16
N LYS A 124 -10.42 12.99 -0.03
CA LYS A 124 -10.03 13.56 -1.32
C LYS A 124 -9.74 12.45 -2.33
N LEU A 125 -9.10 11.37 -1.88
CA LEU A 125 -8.84 10.20 -2.71
C LEU A 125 -10.14 9.45 -3.08
N ILE A 126 -11.08 9.29 -2.15
CA ILE A 126 -12.40 8.69 -2.42
C ILE A 126 -13.16 9.53 -3.47
N LYS A 127 -13.18 10.87 -3.31
CA LYS A 127 -13.79 11.78 -4.30
C LYS A 127 -13.14 11.65 -5.68
N PHE A 128 -11.83 11.46 -5.73
CA PHE A 128 -11.12 11.24 -6.98
C PHE A 128 -11.43 9.86 -7.59
N ALA A 129 -11.52 8.81 -6.79
CA ALA A 129 -11.82 7.44 -7.26
C ALA A 129 -13.23 7.30 -7.83
N ASN A 130 -14.18 8.09 -7.33
CA ASN A 130 -15.57 8.14 -7.81
C ASN A 130 -15.77 9.02 -9.05
N LYS A 131 -14.71 9.63 -9.58
CA LYS A 131 -14.75 10.52 -10.75
C LYS A 131 -14.28 9.78 -12.00
#